data_AF-A0A842U264-F1
#
_entry.id   AF-A0A842U264-F1
#
_cell.length_a   1.000
_cell.length_b   1.000
_cell.length_c   1.000
_cell.angle_alpha   90.00
_cell.angle_beta   90.00
_cell.angle_gamma   90.00
#
_symmetry.space_group_name_H-M   'P 1'
#
loop_
_entity.id
_entity.type
_entity.pdbx_description
1 polymer ?
#
loop_
_entity_poly.entity_id
_entity_poly.type
_entity_poly.pdbx_seq_one_letter_code
_entity_poly.pdbx_strand_id
1 'polypeptide(L)'
;MAFLGKLGEGWKLFIDSFKFLFRKPIFLIPIFFSWILVASIILFLRYYFEAPNDLGLLLLIIFGVIFLITLVICVANIMMLEFMQQIEFGEKISFRKAIKEAVFLDLIKVIPVALVWAIVWFILLNIRVLTSKKKGGSSRPEPSPRDAALTLGGANSGPFSWLKLGLRMFEKLVRMYIFLTLPAIAWENKGPFSAFKRSLEVIKKHPLQFITTYTLTSIAALFMAIPLIIIIYLDKSGVAFSSLFWTGVIIYEGIIWTLG
;
A
#
# COMPACT_ATOMS: atom_id res chain seq x y z
N MET A 1 25.21 -14.39 -15.58
CA MET A 1 25.22 -15.23 -14.36
C MET A 1 25.15 -14.42 -13.06
N ALA A 2 25.90 -13.31 -12.90
CA ALA A 2 25.84 -12.48 -11.69
C ALA A 2 24.45 -11.87 -11.36
N PHE A 3 23.64 -11.56 -12.37
CA PHE A 3 22.27 -11.06 -12.20
C PHE A 3 21.31 -12.13 -11.65
N LEU A 4 21.44 -13.39 -12.11
CA LEU A 4 20.65 -14.52 -11.61
C LEU A 4 21.04 -14.90 -10.17
N GLY A 5 22.33 -14.81 -9.83
CA GLY A 5 22.79 -15.00 -8.45
C GLY A 5 22.21 -13.96 -7.48
N LYS A 6 22.20 -12.68 -7.86
CA LYS A 6 21.59 -11.60 -7.06
C LYS A 6 20.07 -11.68 -7.00
N LEU A 7 19.42 -12.21 -8.03
CA LEU A 7 17.98 -12.53 -7.99
C LEU A 7 17.70 -13.65 -6.98
N GLY A 8 18.56 -14.67 -6.91
CA GLY A 8 18.45 -15.74 -5.91
C GLY A 8 18.59 -15.22 -4.47
N GLU A 9 19.53 -14.30 -4.22
CA GLU A 9 19.69 -13.62 -2.93
C GLU A 9 18.46 -12.76 -2.58
N GLY A 10 17.95 -11.96 -3.53
CA GLY A 10 16.75 -11.16 -3.33
C GLY A 10 15.50 -12.01 -3.07
N TRP A 11 15.38 -13.15 -3.74
CA TRP A 11 14.28 -14.11 -3.53
C TRP A 11 14.37 -14.79 -2.17
N LYS A 12 15.57 -15.19 -1.75
CA LYS A 12 15.81 -15.73 -0.41
C LYS A 12 15.44 -14.71 0.66
N LEU A 13 15.85 -13.46 0.49
CA LEU A 13 15.55 -12.37 1.43
C LEU A 13 14.03 -12.08 1.50
N PHE A 14 13.33 -12.15 0.38
CA PHE A 14 11.88 -12.05 0.33
C PHE A 14 11.19 -13.20 1.08
N ILE A 15 11.58 -14.46 0.82
CA ILE A 15 11.03 -15.63 1.52
C ILE A 15 11.32 -15.55 3.02
N ASP A 16 12.52 -15.14 3.41
CA ASP A 16 12.92 -15.04 4.82
C ASP A 16 12.11 -13.93 5.52
N SER A 17 11.89 -12.80 4.86
CA SER A 17 10.99 -11.72 5.34
C SER A 17 9.55 -12.21 5.49
N PHE A 18 9.04 -12.97 4.51
CA PHE A 18 7.70 -13.55 4.57
C PHE A 18 7.57 -14.55 5.73
N LYS A 19 8.51 -15.49 5.87
CA LYS A 19 8.55 -16.44 6.99
C LYS A 19 8.66 -15.73 8.33
N PHE A 20 9.43 -14.65 8.41
CA PHE A 20 9.56 -13.85 9.62
C PHE A 20 8.23 -13.24 10.06
N LEU A 21 7.46 -12.70 9.12
CA LEU A 21 6.13 -12.13 9.37
C LEU A 21 5.18 -13.14 10.05
N PHE A 22 5.18 -14.39 9.57
CA PHE A 22 4.35 -15.45 10.15
C PHE A 22 4.92 -16.03 11.45
N ARG A 23 6.24 -16.00 11.64
CA ARG A 23 6.88 -16.41 12.91
C ARG A 23 6.64 -15.40 14.03
N LYS A 24 6.46 -14.11 13.69
CA LYS A 24 6.22 -13.02 14.64
C LYS A 24 4.92 -12.30 14.25
N PRO A 25 3.74 -12.84 14.58
CA PRO A 25 2.45 -12.31 14.12
C PRO A 25 2.16 -10.90 14.62
N ILE A 26 2.91 -10.38 15.61
CA ILE A 26 2.79 -9.00 16.07
C ILE A 26 3.08 -7.97 14.96
N PHE A 27 3.89 -8.32 13.96
CA PHE A 27 4.12 -7.47 12.77
C PHE A 27 2.89 -7.36 11.86
N LEU A 28 1.93 -8.28 11.99
CA LEU A 28 0.68 -8.22 11.23
C LEU A 28 -0.27 -7.15 11.78
N ILE A 29 -0.08 -6.69 13.03
CA ILE A 29 -1.01 -5.74 13.67
C ILE A 29 -1.01 -4.38 12.95
N PRO A 30 0.13 -3.70 12.75
CA PRO A 30 0.14 -2.42 12.03
C PRO A 30 -0.37 -2.56 10.58
N ILE A 31 -0.05 -3.70 9.96
CA ILE A 31 -0.47 -4.04 8.59
C ILE A 31 -1.99 -4.12 8.50
N PHE A 32 -2.63 -5.02 9.26
CA PHE A 32 -4.08 -5.19 9.23
C PHE A 32 -4.81 -3.94 9.72
N PHE A 33 -4.26 -3.24 10.71
CA PHE A 33 -4.82 -1.98 11.18
C PHE A 33 -4.88 -0.94 10.04
N SER A 34 -3.77 -0.75 9.33
CA SER A 34 -3.73 0.15 8.18
C SER A 34 -4.67 -0.29 7.06
N TRP A 35 -4.73 -1.59 6.77
CA TRP A 35 -5.62 -2.14 5.74
C TRP A 35 -7.10 -1.90 6.08
N ILE A 36 -7.51 -2.19 7.31
CA ILE A 36 -8.90 -1.99 7.75
C ILE A 36 -9.29 -0.51 7.63
N LEU A 37 -8.44 0.41 8.06
CA LEU A 37 -8.71 1.84 7.95
C LEU A 37 -8.82 2.28 6.49
N VAL A 38 -7.84 1.91 5.66
CA VAL A 38 -7.82 2.29 4.24
C VAL A 38 -9.00 1.68 3.48
N ALA A 39 -9.28 0.40 3.69
CA ALA A 39 -10.43 -0.27 3.10
C ALA A 39 -11.75 0.39 3.51
N SER A 40 -11.91 0.70 4.81
CA SER A 40 -13.11 1.38 5.31
C SER A 40 -13.31 2.75 4.67
N ILE A 41 -12.25 3.55 4.53
CA ILE A 41 -12.29 4.86 3.87
C ILE A 41 -12.68 4.70 2.38
N ILE A 42 -12.09 3.75 1.66
CA ILE A 42 -12.37 3.51 0.24
C ILE A 42 -13.83 3.05 0.04
N LEU A 43 -14.31 2.14 0.88
CA LEU A 43 -15.70 1.67 0.83
C LEU A 43 -16.66 2.80 1.19
N PHE A 44 -16.36 3.60 2.21
CA PHE A 44 -17.15 4.78 2.55
C PHE A 44 -17.25 5.75 1.37
N LEU A 45 -16.11 6.07 0.73
CA LEU A 45 -16.06 6.94 -0.44
C LEU A 45 -16.85 6.39 -1.64
N ARG A 46 -16.93 5.07 -1.79
CA ARG A 46 -17.66 4.46 -2.91
C ARG A 46 -19.16 4.41 -2.69
N TYR A 47 -19.61 4.06 -1.48
CA TYR A 47 -21.01 3.74 -1.22
C TYR A 47 -21.79 4.90 -0.60
N TYR A 48 -21.15 5.72 0.23
CA TYR A 48 -21.83 6.70 1.07
C TYR A 48 -21.45 8.14 0.76
N PHE A 49 -20.28 8.38 0.15
CA PHE A 49 -19.83 9.74 -0.14
C PHE A 49 -20.59 10.37 -1.32
N GLU A 50 -21.16 11.54 -1.06
CA GLU A 50 -21.82 12.36 -2.07
C GLU A 50 -20.88 13.50 -2.48
N ALA A 51 -20.52 13.52 -3.76
CA ALA A 51 -19.60 14.53 -4.26
C ALA A 51 -20.24 15.93 -4.18
N PRO A 52 -19.58 16.93 -3.57
CA PRO A 52 -20.06 18.30 -3.61
C PRO A 52 -20.03 18.84 -5.05
N ASN A 53 -20.94 19.76 -5.35
CA ASN A 53 -21.01 20.42 -6.65
C ASN A 53 -19.83 21.38 -6.90
N ASP A 54 -19.21 21.88 -5.82
CA ASP A 54 -18.04 22.74 -5.91
C ASP A 54 -16.77 21.90 -6.20
N LEU A 55 -16.13 22.18 -7.35
CA LEU A 55 -14.94 21.46 -7.80
C LEU A 55 -13.76 21.65 -6.83
N GLY A 56 -13.59 22.86 -6.28
CA GLY A 56 -12.50 23.17 -5.35
C GLY A 56 -12.60 22.33 -4.07
N LEU A 57 -13.80 22.29 -3.49
CA LEU A 57 -14.13 21.50 -2.32
C LEU A 57 -14.00 19.99 -2.60
N LEU A 58 -14.45 19.52 -3.77
CA LEU A 58 -14.28 18.12 -4.17
C LEU A 58 -12.80 17.72 -4.22
N LEU A 59 -11.96 18.53 -4.89
CA LEU A 59 -10.53 18.28 -5.00
C LEU A 59 -9.84 18.33 -3.64
N LEU A 60 -10.23 19.27 -2.77
CA LEU A 60 -9.72 19.37 -1.40
C LEU A 60 -10.07 18.14 -0.57
N ILE A 61 -11.31 17.64 -0.65
CA ILE A 61 -11.73 16.42 0.06
C ILE A 61 -10.94 15.21 -0.46
N ILE A 62 -10.82 15.04 -1.78
CA ILE A 62 -10.04 13.94 -2.37
C ILE A 62 -8.59 14.00 -1.90
N PHE A 63 -7.97 15.18 -1.95
CA PHE A 63 -6.60 15.37 -1.48
C PHE A 63 -6.47 15.05 0.02
N GLY A 64 -7.39 15.55 0.85
CA GLY A 64 -7.42 15.30 2.28
C GLY A 64 -7.54 13.81 2.63
N VAL A 65 -8.37 13.07 1.88
CA VAL A 65 -8.50 11.62 2.06
C VAL A 65 -7.23 10.89 1.63
N ILE A 66 -6.64 11.25 0.49
CA ILE A 66 -5.37 10.66 0.06
C ILE A 66 -4.27 10.92 1.11
N PHE A 67 -4.20 12.14 1.63
CA PHE A 67 -3.26 12.49 2.69
C PHE A 67 -3.49 11.69 3.97
N LEU A 68 -4.75 11.49 4.37
CA LEU A 68 -5.07 10.65 5.52
C LEU A 68 -4.63 9.20 5.31
N ILE A 69 -4.88 8.64 4.12
CA ILE A 69 -4.46 7.29 3.75
C ILE A 69 -2.93 7.16 3.79
N THR A 70 -2.19 8.08 3.16
CA THR A 70 -0.71 8.03 3.15
C THR A 70 -0.15 8.18 4.55
N LEU A 71 -0.74 9.03 5.39
CA LEU A 71 -0.33 9.21 6.79
C LEU A 71 -0.52 7.94 7.60
N VAL A 72 -1.69 7.30 7.52
CA VAL A 72 -1.97 6.02 8.21
C VAL A 72 -0.98 4.95 7.80
N ILE A 73 -0.68 4.83 6.50
CA ILE A 73 0.29 3.86 6.00
C ILE A 73 1.70 4.18 6.51
N CYS A 74 2.13 5.45 6.50
CA CYS A 74 3.45 5.82 7.01
C CYS A 74 3.59 5.51 8.51
N VAL A 75 2.58 5.81 9.33
CA VAL A 75 2.57 5.52 10.77
C VAL A 75 2.66 4.02 11.02
N ALA A 76 1.87 3.21 10.29
CA ALA A 76 1.91 1.77 10.41
C ALA A 76 3.30 1.19 10.05
N ASN A 77 3.96 1.74 9.03
CA ASN A 77 5.31 1.33 8.65
C ASN A 77 6.36 1.71 9.69
N ILE A 78 6.23 2.86 10.36
CA ILE A 78 7.15 3.23 11.44
C ILE A 78 6.96 2.36 12.66
N MET A 79 5.72 2.04 13.02
CA MET A 79 5.48 1.05 14.07
C MET A 79 6.14 -0.30 13.75
N MET A 80 6.13 -0.73 12.48
CA MET A 80 6.86 -1.92 12.07
C MET A 80 8.39 -1.75 12.17
N LEU A 81 8.93 -0.59 11.79
CA LEU A 81 10.35 -0.28 11.92
C LEU A 81 10.81 -0.30 13.38
N GLU A 82 10.00 0.20 14.31
CA GLU A 82 10.25 0.12 15.75
C GLU A 82 10.23 -1.32 16.26
N PHE A 83 9.31 -2.16 15.78
CA PHE A 83 9.34 -3.58 16.12
C PHE A 83 10.59 -4.29 15.62
N MET A 84 11.06 -3.97 14.42
CA MET A 84 12.32 -4.53 13.90
C MET A 84 13.49 -4.07 14.75
N GLN A 85 13.55 -2.78 15.08
CA GLN A 85 14.61 -2.21 15.92
C GLN A 85 14.66 -2.86 17.30
N GLN A 86 13.51 -3.03 17.97
CA GLN A 86 13.44 -3.69 19.28
C GLN A 86 13.97 -5.13 19.22
N ILE A 87 13.71 -5.86 18.14
CA ILE A 87 14.23 -7.23 17.96
C ILE A 87 15.73 -7.22 17.72
N GLU A 88 16.24 -6.30 16.91
CA GLU A 88 17.68 -6.17 16.65
C GLU A 88 18.47 -5.84 17.92
N PHE A 89 17.88 -5.06 18.83
CA PHE A 89 18.46 -4.78 20.16
C PHE A 89 18.20 -5.88 21.20
N GLY A 90 17.55 -6.99 20.84
CA GLY A 90 17.24 -8.09 21.75
C GLY A 90 16.18 -7.76 22.82
N GLU A 91 15.45 -6.66 22.65
CA GLU A 91 14.35 -6.27 23.55
C GLU A 91 13.09 -7.10 23.28
N LYS A 92 12.23 -7.22 24.29
CA LYS A 92 10.87 -7.74 24.09
C LYS A 92 10.04 -6.70 23.35
N ILE A 93 9.35 -7.13 22.29
CA ILE A 93 8.50 -6.25 21.47
C ILE A 93 7.41 -5.63 22.34
N SER A 94 7.45 -4.31 22.49
CA SER A 94 6.49 -3.52 23.27
C SER A 94 5.66 -2.64 22.36
N PHE A 95 4.40 -3.03 22.18
CA PHE A 95 3.43 -2.30 21.35
C PHE A 95 3.24 -0.84 21.82
N ARG A 96 3.23 -0.64 23.15
CA ARG A 96 3.07 0.69 23.76
C ARG A 96 4.27 1.59 23.51
N LYS A 97 5.49 1.02 23.54
CA LYS A 97 6.73 1.75 23.24
C LYS A 97 6.73 2.19 21.77
N ALA A 98 6.42 1.27 20.87
CA ALA A 98 6.37 1.54 19.43
C ALA A 98 5.29 2.58 19.06
N ILE A 99 4.10 2.53 19.66
CA ILE A 99 3.09 3.59 19.44
C ILE A 99 3.61 4.94 19.94
N LYS A 100 4.24 4.97 21.14
CA LYS A 100 4.73 6.21 21.71
C LYS A 100 5.81 6.84 20.81
N GLU A 101 6.76 6.04 20.34
CA GLU A 101 7.82 6.48 19.43
C GLU A 101 7.25 6.93 18.08
N ALA A 102 6.44 6.07 17.43
CA ALA A 102 5.85 6.38 16.13
C ALA A 102 4.94 7.62 16.13
N VAL A 103 4.12 7.81 17.17
CA VAL A 103 3.11 8.87 17.23
C VAL A 103 3.65 10.16 17.86
N PHE A 104 4.48 10.08 18.90
CA PHE A 104 4.92 11.29 19.62
C PHE A 104 6.31 11.78 19.20
N LEU A 105 7.19 10.92 18.70
CA LEU A 105 8.54 11.33 18.30
C LEU A 105 8.67 11.52 16.79
N ASP A 106 8.09 10.60 16.01
CA ASP A 106 8.29 10.60 14.56
C ASP A 106 7.17 11.24 13.75
N LEU A 107 5.94 11.27 14.25
CA LEU A 107 4.78 11.77 13.50
C LEU A 107 5.01 13.14 12.85
N ILE A 108 5.63 14.08 13.57
CA ILE A 108 5.92 15.43 13.06
C ILE A 108 6.83 15.38 11.82
N LYS A 109 7.81 14.47 11.80
CA LYS A 109 8.74 14.29 10.68
C LYS A 109 8.12 13.51 9.53
N VAL A 110 7.10 12.73 9.83
CA VAL A 110 6.40 11.84 8.89
C VAL A 110 5.33 12.59 8.13
N ILE A 111 4.69 13.59 8.74
CA ILE A 111 3.69 14.43 8.08
C ILE A 111 4.22 15.01 6.75
N PRO A 112 5.40 15.63 6.68
CA PRO A 112 5.97 16.09 5.41
C PRO A 112 6.20 14.97 4.38
N VAL A 113 6.62 13.78 4.82
CA VAL A 113 6.83 12.62 3.94
C VAL A 113 5.50 12.13 3.38
N ALA A 114 4.48 11.97 4.23
CA ALA A 114 3.13 11.59 3.84
C ALA A 114 2.48 12.63 2.92
N LEU A 115 2.77 13.92 3.13
CA LEU A 115 2.30 15.02 2.29
C LEU A 115 2.90 14.97 0.89
N VAL A 116 4.22 14.79 0.78
CA VAL A 116 4.90 14.62 -0.52
C VAL A 116 4.31 13.42 -1.27
N TRP A 117 4.11 12.30 -0.57
CA TRP A 117 3.48 11.12 -1.17
C TRP A 117 2.05 11.41 -1.63
N ALA A 118 1.25 12.10 -0.80
CA ALA A 118 -0.13 12.45 -1.11
C ALA A 118 -0.22 13.37 -2.34
N ILE A 119 0.66 14.37 -2.45
CA ILE A 119 0.73 15.27 -3.61
C ILE A 119 1.00 14.46 -4.89
N VAL A 120 2.00 13.59 -4.87
CA VAL A 120 2.34 12.77 -6.03
C VAL A 120 1.17 11.85 -6.39
N TRP A 121 0.57 11.17 -5.41
CA TRP A 121 -0.58 10.30 -5.65
C TRP A 121 -1.78 11.08 -6.19
N PHE A 122 -2.08 12.25 -5.63
CA PHE A 122 -3.16 13.11 -6.10
C PHE A 122 -2.96 13.53 -7.56
N ILE A 123 -1.74 13.93 -7.95
CA ILE A 123 -1.42 14.26 -9.35
C ILE A 123 -1.66 13.04 -10.25
N LEU A 124 -1.16 11.86 -9.86
CA LEU A 124 -1.34 10.63 -10.64
C LEU A 124 -2.82 10.23 -10.77
N LEU A 125 -3.61 10.42 -9.72
CA LEU A 125 -5.03 10.14 -9.72
C LEU A 125 -5.77 11.09 -10.67
N ASN A 126 -5.47 12.38 -10.65
CA ASN A 126 -6.04 13.34 -11.60
C ASN A 126 -5.70 12.98 -13.05
N ILE A 127 -4.44 12.64 -13.35
CA ILE A 127 -4.04 12.16 -14.69
C ILE A 127 -4.82 10.90 -15.09
N ARG A 128 -5.01 9.95 -14.16
CA ARG A 128 -5.76 8.71 -14.40
C ARG A 128 -7.24 8.98 -14.70
N VAL A 129 -7.85 9.93 -13.99
CA VAL A 129 -9.25 10.32 -14.20
C VAL A 129 -9.41 11.00 -15.56
N LEU A 130 -8.55 11.96 -15.90
CA LEU A 130 -8.57 12.67 -17.18
C LEU A 130 -8.37 11.73 -18.38
N THR A 131 -7.60 10.66 -18.20
CA THR A 131 -7.31 9.66 -19.24
C THR A 131 -8.29 8.50 -19.24
N SER A 132 -9.23 8.44 -18.29
CA SER A 132 -10.26 7.42 -18.24
C SER A 132 -11.43 7.78 -19.16
N LYS A 133 -11.82 6.86 -20.05
CA LYS A 133 -13.06 7.03 -20.82
C LYS A 133 -14.24 7.00 -19.84
N LYS A 134 -15.04 8.07 -19.84
CA LYS A 134 -16.26 8.22 -19.03
C LYS A 134 -17.17 7.02 -19.29
N LYS A 135 -17.22 6.06 -18.36
CA LYS A 135 -18.25 5.01 -18.39
C LYS A 135 -19.51 5.60 -17.77
N GLY A 136 -20.58 5.61 -18.58
CA GLY A 136 -21.92 6.03 -18.16
C GLY A 136 -22.39 5.27 -16.92
N GLY A 137 -23.24 5.93 -16.15
CA GLY A 137 -23.61 5.60 -14.79
C GLY A 137 -24.00 4.13 -14.58
N SER A 138 -23.47 3.56 -13.51
CA SER A 138 -24.12 2.44 -12.84
C SER A 138 -24.67 2.99 -11.53
N SER A 139 -25.93 2.67 -11.25
CA SER A 139 -26.56 2.84 -9.94
C SER A 139 -25.57 2.45 -8.83
N ARG A 140 -25.49 3.25 -7.75
CA ARG A 140 -24.68 2.90 -6.57
C ARG A 140 -25.11 1.49 -6.14
N PRO A 141 -24.26 0.45 -6.29
CA PRO A 141 -24.67 -0.89 -5.92
C PRO A 141 -24.88 -0.92 -4.41
N GLU A 142 -25.88 -1.69 -3.95
CA GLU A 142 -26.08 -1.90 -2.52
C GLU A 142 -24.80 -2.51 -1.90
N PRO A 143 -24.43 -2.10 -0.68
CA PRO A 143 -23.21 -2.57 -0.06
C PRO A 143 -23.32 -4.06 0.28
N SER A 144 -22.71 -4.91 -0.55
CA SER A 144 -22.54 -6.34 -0.28
C SER A 144 -21.07 -6.70 -0.06
N PRO A 145 -20.74 -7.77 0.70
CA PRO A 145 -19.36 -8.24 0.87
C PRO A 145 -18.66 -8.55 -0.45
N ARG A 146 -19.43 -9.01 -1.45
CA ARG A 146 -18.96 -9.23 -2.82
C ARG A 146 -18.54 -7.92 -3.48
N ASP A 147 -19.40 -6.90 -3.44
CA ASP A 147 -19.10 -5.62 -4.09
C ASP A 147 -17.97 -4.88 -3.38
N ALA A 148 -17.85 -5.05 -2.06
CA ALA A 148 -16.70 -4.58 -1.28
C ALA A 148 -15.39 -5.22 -1.75
N ALA A 149 -15.35 -6.55 -1.87
CA ALA A 149 -14.18 -7.27 -2.41
C ALA A 149 -13.85 -6.83 -3.85
N LEU A 150 -14.83 -6.78 -4.75
CA LEU A 150 -14.63 -6.33 -6.13
C LEU A 150 -14.14 -4.88 -6.23
N THR A 151 -14.50 -4.03 -5.26
CA THR A 151 -14.01 -2.65 -5.14
C THR A 151 -12.56 -2.61 -4.71
N LEU A 152 -12.21 -3.32 -3.63
CA LEU A 152 -10.88 -3.32 -3.03
C LEU A 152 -9.84 -4.05 -3.92
N GLY A 153 -10.24 -5.13 -4.59
CA GLY A 153 -9.43 -5.85 -5.59
C GLY A 153 -9.28 -5.11 -6.93
N GLY A 154 -9.96 -3.98 -7.13
CA GLY A 154 -9.83 -3.19 -8.35
C GLY A 154 -10.39 -3.87 -9.60
N ALA A 155 -11.30 -4.84 -9.46
CA ALA A 155 -11.92 -5.60 -10.56
C ALA A 155 -12.70 -4.71 -11.56
N ASN A 156 -13.04 -3.49 -11.12
CA ASN A 156 -13.71 -2.47 -11.93
C ASN A 156 -12.75 -1.53 -12.67
N SER A 157 -11.43 -1.74 -12.58
CA SER A 157 -10.48 -0.95 -13.34
C SER A 157 -10.65 -1.25 -14.83
N GLY A 158 -11.12 -0.23 -15.59
CA GLY A 158 -11.45 -0.37 -17.01
C GLY A 158 -10.29 -0.90 -17.87
N PRO A 159 -10.50 -1.10 -19.19
CA PRO A 159 -9.62 -1.89 -20.06
C PRO A 159 -8.13 -1.53 -19.93
N PHE A 160 -7.29 -2.56 -20.16
CA PHE A 160 -5.84 -2.47 -20.12
C PHE A 160 -5.35 -1.28 -20.95
N SER A 161 -4.41 -0.51 -20.38
CA SER A 161 -3.81 0.65 -21.02
C SER A 161 -2.37 0.77 -20.55
N TRP A 162 -1.45 0.92 -21.50
CA TRP A 162 -0.02 1.12 -21.25
C TRP A 162 0.24 2.33 -20.35
N LEU A 163 -0.53 3.41 -20.52
CA LEU A 163 -0.45 4.59 -19.66
C LEU A 163 -0.89 4.26 -18.23
N LYS A 164 -1.98 3.52 -18.04
CA LYS A 164 -2.43 3.09 -16.71
C LYS A 164 -1.40 2.17 -16.04
N LEU A 165 -0.76 1.28 -16.81
CA LEU A 165 0.31 0.43 -16.32
C LEU A 165 1.52 1.28 -15.90
N GLY A 166 1.97 2.21 -16.74
CA GLY A 166 3.06 3.13 -16.42
C GLY A 166 2.80 3.96 -15.16
N LEU A 167 1.59 4.51 -15.01
CA LEU A 167 1.19 5.26 -13.82
C LEU A 167 1.17 4.39 -12.55
N ARG A 168 0.70 3.14 -12.64
CA ARG A 168 0.73 2.18 -11.51
C ARG A 168 2.16 1.81 -11.11
N MET A 169 3.03 1.59 -12.09
CA MET A 169 4.45 1.30 -11.85
C MET A 169 5.15 2.50 -11.20
N PHE A 170 4.88 3.71 -11.67
CA PHE A 170 5.42 4.92 -11.07
C PHE A 170 4.90 5.16 -9.65
N GLU A 171 3.60 4.97 -9.40
CA GLU A 171 2.99 5.02 -8.06
C GLU A 171 3.69 4.05 -7.09
N LYS A 172 3.95 2.82 -7.54
CA LYS A 172 4.71 1.83 -6.76
C LYS A 172 6.15 2.26 -6.48
N LEU A 173 6.83 2.83 -7.49
CA LEU A 173 8.21 3.31 -7.33
C LEU A 173 8.27 4.42 -6.28
N VAL A 174 7.35 5.38 -6.34
CA VAL A 174 7.22 6.46 -5.36
C VAL A 174 6.96 5.89 -3.97
N ARG A 175 6.03 4.93 -3.84
CA ARG A 175 5.75 4.24 -2.57
C ARG A 175 7.00 3.58 -1.98
N MET A 176 7.76 2.84 -2.80
CA MET A 176 9.01 2.23 -2.34
C MET A 176 10.06 3.26 -1.94
N TYR A 177 10.18 4.35 -2.68
CA TYR A 177 11.08 5.45 -2.33
C TYR A 177 10.72 6.06 -0.97
N ILE A 178 9.42 6.30 -0.73
CA ILE A 178 8.90 6.79 0.56
C ILE A 178 9.20 5.80 1.68
N PHE A 179 9.00 4.51 1.48
CA PHE A 179 9.32 3.49 2.49
C PHE A 179 10.81 3.41 2.81
N LEU A 180 11.68 3.72 1.84
CA LEU A 180 13.13 3.82 2.07
C LEU A 180 13.53 5.08 2.85
N THR A 181 12.66 6.10 2.89
CA THR A 181 12.85 7.31 3.69
C THR A 181 12.50 7.09 5.17
N LEU A 182 11.53 6.22 5.48
CA LEU A 182 11.05 6.01 6.86
C LEU A 182 12.13 5.47 7.83
N PRO A 183 13.01 4.50 7.48
CA PRO A 183 14.08 4.06 8.37
C PRO A 183 15.05 5.18 8.75
N ALA A 184 15.31 6.13 7.84
CA ALA A 184 16.17 7.27 8.15
C ALA A 184 15.52 8.21 9.19
N ILE A 185 14.20 8.24 9.27
CA ILE A 185 13.46 9.00 10.29
C ILE A 185 13.48 8.24 11.61
N ALA A 186 13.02 6.99 11.61
CA ALA A 186 12.86 6.17 12.81
C ALA A 186 14.21 5.84 13.47
N TRP A 187 15.18 5.35 12.69
CA TRP A 187 16.43 4.81 13.24
C TRP A 187 17.57 5.84 13.28
N GLU A 188 17.69 6.68 12.25
CA GLU A 188 18.74 7.71 12.17
C GLU A 188 18.28 9.07 12.74
N ASN A 189 17.04 9.17 13.25
CA ASN A 189 16.44 10.38 13.85
C ASN A 189 16.46 11.61 12.91
N LYS A 190 16.57 11.41 11.59
CA LYS A 190 16.74 12.50 10.61
C LYS A 190 15.47 13.29 10.39
N GLY A 191 15.63 14.56 10.03
CA GLY A 191 14.54 15.40 9.53
C GLY A 191 14.04 14.91 8.15
N PRO A 192 12.87 15.39 7.70
CA PRO A 192 12.20 14.89 6.49
C PRO A 192 13.06 15.05 5.22
N PHE A 193 13.67 16.22 5.01
CA PHE A 193 14.50 16.48 3.83
C PHE A 193 15.81 15.69 3.83
N SER A 194 16.45 15.55 5.00
CA SER A 194 17.68 14.75 5.11
C SER A 194 17.40 13.25 5.00
N ALA A 195 16.22 12.80 5.42
CA ALA A 195 15.75 11.43 5.20
C ALA A 195 15.52 11.12 3.71
N PHE A 196 14.93 12.05 2.94
CA PHE A 196 14.81 11.92 1.48
C PHE A 196 16.18 11.87 0.79
N LYS A 197 17.11 12.75 1.19
CA LYS A 197 18.47 12.71 0.65
C LYS A 197 19.16 11.38 0.96
N ARG A 198 18.97 10.87 2.18
CA ARG A 198 19.52 9.58 2.62
C ARG A 198 18.95 8.41 1.81
N SER A 199 17.65 8.36 1.57
CA SER A 199 17.05 7.30 0.74
C SER A 199 17.58 7.33 -0.69
N LEU A 200 17.75 8.52 -1.27
CA LEU A 200 18.37 8.69 -2.59
C LEU A 200 19.82 8.19 -2.61
N GLU A 201 20.62 8.47 -1.58
CA GLU A 201 21.99 7.97 -1.46
C GLU A 201 22.04 6.44 -1.37
N VAL A 202 21.12 5.82 -0.62
CA VAL A 202 21.04 4.34 -0.52
C VAL A 202 20.69 3.73 -1.88
N ILE A 203 19.73 4.30 -2.61
CA ILE A 203 19.36 3.84 -3.96
C ILE A 203 20.54 3.97 -4.92
N LYS A 204 21.29 5.08 -4.86
CA LYS A 204 22.48 5.29 -5.70
C LYS A 204 23.60 4.28 -5.38
N LYS A 205 23.77 3.90 -4.11
CA LYS A 205 24.77 2.91 -3.69
C LYS A 205 24.37 1.48 -4.05
N HIS A 206 23.08 1.16 -3.99
CA HIS A 206 22.57 -0.20 -4.21
C HIS A 206 21.43 -0.25 -5.26
N PRO A 207 21.65 0.24 -6.50
CA PRO A 207 20.57 0.38 -7.48
C PRO A 207 20.00 -0.97 -7.92
N LEU A 208 20.86 -1.99 -8.04
CA LEU A 208 20.44 -3.34 -8.42
C LEU A 208 19.56 -3.99 -7.35
N GLN A 209 19.85 -3.79 -6.06
CA GLN A 209 19.02 -4.32 -4.98
C GLN A 209 17.65 -3.64 -4.97
N PHE A 210 17.61 -2.32 -5.14
CA PHE A 210 16.35 -1.57 -5.23
C PHE A 210 15.47 -2.06 -6.39
N ILE A 211 16.04 -2.19 -7.60
CA ILE A 211 15.31 -2.68 -8.78
C ILE A 211 14.88 -4.14 -8.61
N THR A 212 15.74 -4.96 -7.99
CA THR A 212 15.43 -6.37 -7.72
C THR A 212 14.23 -6.49 -6.77
N THR A 213 14.24 -5.78 -5.64
CA THR A 213 13.12 -5.75 -4.68
C THR A 213 11.84 -5.21 -5.33
N TYR A 214 11.96 -4.15 -6.14
CA TYR A 214 10.84 -3.57 -6.88
C TYR A 214 10.19 -4.59 -7.85
N THR A 215 11.03 -5.33 -8.56
CA THR A 215 10.58 -6.33 -9.54
C THR A 215 10.00 -7.55 -8.84
N LEU A 216 10.69 -8.08 -7.82
CA LEU A 216 10.26 -9.26 -7.08
C LEU A 216 8.93 -9.06 -6.36
N THR A 217 8.72 -7.92 -5.70
CA THR A 217 7.42 -7.60 -5.08
C THR A 217 6.31 -7.51 -6.13
N SER A 218 6.60 -7.02 -7.34
CA SER A 218 5.59 -6.94 -8.42
C SER A 218 5.23 -8.32 -8.96
N ILE A 219 6.22 -9.18 -9.14
CA ILE A 219 6.03 -10.57 -9.56
C ILE A 219 5.27 -11.35 -8.49
N ALA A 220 5.65 -11.18 -7.21
CA ALA A 220 4.95 -11.81 -6.10
C ALA A 220 3.48 -11.37 -6.05
N ALA A 221 3.20 -10.06 -6.13
CA ALA A 221 1.84 -9.54 -6.18
C ALA A 221 1.02 -10.15 -7.33
N LEU A 222 1.62 -10.25 -8.51
CA LEU A 222 0.98 -10.87 -9.67
C LEU A 222 0.62 -12.33 -9.41
N PHE A 223 1.56 -13.13 -8.89
CA PHE A 223 1.31 -14.54 -8.57
C PHE A 223 0.25 -14.70 -7.48
N MET A 224 0.28 -13.88 -6.44
CA MET A 224 -0.73 -13.90 -5.39
C MET A 224 -2.09 -13.38 -5.87
N ALA A 225 -2.16 -12.59 -6.94
CA ALA A 225 -3.43 -12.14 -7.52
C ALA A 225 -4.09 -13.20 -8.43
N ILE A 226 -3.39 -14.27 -8.84
CA ILE A 226 -3.95 -15.31 -9.73
C ILE A 226 -5.24 -15.94 -9.15
N PRO A 227 -5.29 -16.37 -7.88
CA PRO A 227 -6.52 -16.90 -7.29
C PRO A 227 -7.69 -15.92 -7.36
N LEU A 228 -7.44 -14.61 -7.16
CA LEU A 228 -8.49 -13.59 -7.26
C LEU A 228 -9.04 -13.48 -8.68
N ILE A 229 -8.18 -13.55 -9.70
CA ILE A 229 -8.60 -13.52 -11.10
C ILE A 229 -9.54 -14.70 -11.40
N ILE A 230 -9.21 -15.89 -10.90
CA ILE A 230 -10.05 -17.09 -11.06
C ILE A 230 -11.39 -16.90 -10.35
N ILE A 231 -11.39 -16.42 -9.11
CA ILE A 231 -12.61 -16.16 -8.32
C ILE A 231 -13.52 -15.15 -9.04
N ILE A 232 -12.96 -14.03 -9.52
CA ILE A 232 -13.71 -13.00 -10.25
C ILE A 232 -14.27 -13.55 -11.57
N TYR A 233 -13.53 -14.43 -12.25
CA TYR A 233 -14.00 -15.07 -13.48
C TYR A 233 -15.16 -16.04 -13.21
N LEU A 234 -15.07 -16.87 -12.17
CA LEU A 234 -16.13 -17.80 -11.77
C LEU A 234 -17.39 -17.07 -11.33
N ASP A 235 -17.24 -15.99 -10.56
CA ASP A 235 -18.34 -15.13 -10.13
C ASP A 235 -19.05 -14.49 -11.33
N LYS A 236 -18.29 -13.96 -12.31
CA LYS A 236 -18.86 -13.45 -13.57
C LYS A 236 -19.52 -14.54 -14.43
N SER A 237 -19.12 -15.79 -14.25
CA SER A 237 -19.70 -16.96 -14.93
C SER A 237 -20.95 -17.50 -14.23
N GLY A 238 -21.41 -16.87 -13.15
CA GLY A 238 -22.64 -17.20 -12.44
C GLY A 238 -22.47 -18.12 -11.22
N VAL A 239 -21.23 -18.41 -10.80
CA VAL A 239 -20.98 -19.18 -9.57
C VAL A 239 -21.27 -18.29 -8.36
N ALA A 240 -22.29 -18.66 -7.57
CA ALA A 240 -22.64 -17.95 -6.35
C ALA A 240 -21.73 -18.37 -5.19
N PHE A 241 -20.98 -17.42 -4.64
CA PHE A 241 -20.19 -17.60 -3.42
C PHE A 241 -20.92 -17.03 -2.20
N SER A 242 -20.71 -17.64 -1.04
CA SER A 242 -21.30 -17.17 0.22
C SER A 242 -20.66 -15.85 0.69
N SER A 243 -21.37 -15.09 1.54
CA SER A 243 -20.83 -13.86 2.12
C SER A 243 -19.54 -14.09 2.92
N LEU A 244 -19.43 -15.22 3.63
CA LEU A 244 -18.24 -15.59 4.39
C LEU A 244 -17.02 -15.80 3.47
N PHE A 245 -17.23 -16.37 2.28
CA PHE A 245 -16.18 -16.53 1.28
C PHE A 245 -15.64 -15.16 0.83
N TRP A 246 -16.54 -14.21 0.54
CA TRP A 246 -16.14 -12.84 0.17
C TRP A 246 -15.44 -12.10 1.30
N THR A 247 -15.81 -12.33 2.57
CA THR A 247 -15.04 -11.83 3.72
C THR A 247 -13.61 -12.38 3.71
N GLY A 248 -13.43 -13.68 3.42
CA GLY A 248 -12.11 -14.29 3.24
C GLY A 248 -11.31 -13.65 2.10
N VAL A 249 -11.97 -13.34 0.97
CA VAL A 249 -11.37 -12.63 -0.16
C VAL A 249 -10.87 -11.24 0.24
N ILE A 250 -11.64 -10.47 1.02
CA ILE A 250 -11.22 -9.13 1.51
C ILE A 250 -9.97 -9.21 2.39
N ILE A 251 -9.88 -10.23 3.25
CA ILE A 251 -8.69 -10.46 4.09
C ILE A 251 -7.49 -10.83 3.22
N TYR A 252 -7.70 -11.70 2.22
CA TYR A 252 -6.67 -12.13 1.28
C TYR A 252 -6.14 -10.97 0.41
N GLU A 253 -7.04 -10.08 -0.05
CA GLU A 253 -6.67 -8.85 -0.75
C GLU A 253 -5.75 -7.97 0.10
N GLY A 254 -6.01 -7.84 1.40
CA GLY A 254 -5.13 -7.12 2.32
C GLY A 254 -3.72 -7.71 2.38
N ILE A 255 -3.60 -9.03 2.36
CA ILE A 255 -2.29 -9.72 2.32
C ILE A 255 -1.56 -9.41 1.00
N ILE A 256 -2.25 -9.48 -0.14
CA ILE A 256 -1.67 -9.16 -1.45
C ILE A 256 -1.18 -7.71 -1.49
N TRP A 257 -2.01 -6.76 -1.03
CA TRP A 257 -1.69 -5.33 -1.01
C TRP A 257 -0.51 -4.98 -0.10
N THR A 258 -0.29 -5.78 0.94
CA THR A 258 0.82 -5.61 1.87
C THR A 258 2.14 -6.11 1.28
N LEU A 259 2.10 -7.26 0.61
CA LEU A 259 3.29 -7.94 0.11
C LEU A 259 3.70 -7.46 -1.31
N GLY A 260 2.78 -6.80 -2.02
CA GLY A 260 2.96 -6.30 -3.39
C GLY A 260 3.24 -4.81 -3.50
#